data_AF-G7GL52-F1
#
_entry.id   AF-G7GL52-F1
#
_cell.length_a   1.000
_cell.length_b   1.000
_cell.length_c   1.000
_cell.angle_alpha   90.00
_cell.angle_beta   90.00
_cell.angle_gamma   90.00
#
_symmetry.space_group_name_H-M   'P 1'
#
loop_
_entity.id
_entity.type
_entity.pdbx_description
1 polymer ?
#
loop_
_entity_poly.entity_id
_entity_poly.type
_entity_poly.pdbx_seq_one_letter_code
_entity_poly.pdbx_strand_id
1 'polypeptide(L)'
;MVASGFLAGLFVPVRLFPDWLRTLAHCTPFPSTLMTPVDVLTGMSTGRDAVVAVLVQLAWLAALAVVGERMTVRGHRHLEIQGG
;
A
#
# COMPACT_ATOMS: atom_id res chain seq x y z
N MET A 1 5.71 -12.17 -3.05
CA MET A 1 5.65 -11.23 -4.19
C MET A 1 4.43 -11.44 -5.09
N VAL A 2 3.98 -12.67 -5.37
CA VAL A 2 2.82 -12.90 -6.27
C VAL A 2 1.53 -12.23 -5.77
N ALA A 3 1.15 -12.44 -4.51
CA ALA A 3 -0.10 -11.87 -3.97
C ALA A 3 -0.08 -10.34 -3.91
N SER A 4 1.02 -9.75 -3.45
CA SER A 4 1.18 -8.29 -3.41
C SER A 4 1.22 -7.68 -4.80
N GLY A 5 1.89 -8.33 -5.76
CA GLY A 5 1.90 -7.91 -7.17
C GLY A 5 0.51 -7.99 -7.81
N PHE A 6 -0.23 -9.06 -7.53
CA PHE A 6 -1.62 -9.20 -7.99
C PHE A 6 -2.51 -8.07 -7.45
N LEU A 7 -2.50 -7.82 -6.14
CA LEU A 7 -3.28 -6.75 -5.53
C LEU A 7 -2.80 -5.34 -5.95
N ALA A 8 -1.54 -5.20 -6.35
CA ALA A 8 -1.00 -3.97 -6.93
C ALA A 8 -1.41 -3.75 -8.39
N GLY A 9 -2.07 -4.71 -9.04
CA GLY A 9 -2.50 -4.62 -10.44
C GLY A 9 -1.45 -5.06 -11.46
N LEU A 10 -0.40 -5.78 -11.04
CA LEU A 10 0.72 -6.17 -11.91
C LEU A 10 0.31 -7.13 -13.04
N PHE A 11 -0.59 -8.07 -12.76
CA PHE A 11 -1.04 -9.06 -13.75
C PHE A 11 -2.31 -8.61 -14.48
N VAL A 12 -3.22 -7.99 -13.74
CA VAL A 12 -4.49 -7.47 -14.26
C VAL A 12 -4.77 -6.14 -13.55
N PRO A 13 -5.10 -5.07 -14.28
CA PRO A 13 -5.50 -3.78 -13.72
C PRO A 13 -6.54 -3.91 -12.60
N VAL A 14 -6.32 -3.24 -11.45
CA VAL A 14 -7.23 -3.30 -10.28
C VAL A 14 -8.65 -2.87 -10.65
N ARG A 15 -8.81 -1.93 -11.58
CA ARG A 15 -10.11 -1.48 -12.12
C ARG A 15 -10.93 -2.56 -12.82
N LEU A 16 -10.31 -3.67 -13.24
CA LEU A 16 -10.97 -4.81 -13.86
C LEU A 16 -11.35 -5.91 -12.85
N PHE A 17 -11.02 -5.75 -11.57
CA PHE A 17 -11.40 -6.71 -10.55
C PHE A 17 -12.92 -6.70 -10.28
N PRO A 18 -13.51 -7.85 -9.90
CA PRO A 18 -14.85 -7.88 -9.31
C PRO A 18 -14.93 -6.92 -8.12
N ASP A 19 -16.10 -6.33 -7.89
CA ASP A 19 -16.25 -5.24 -6.91
C ASP A 19 -15.73 -5.60 -5.51
N TRP A 20 -16.05 -6.79 -5.01
CA TRP A 20 -15.58 -7.27 -3.70
C TRP A 20 -14.05 -7.29 -3.60
N LEU A 21 -13.37 -7.74 -4.67
CA LEU A 21 -11.92 -7.85 -4.71
C LEU A 21 -11.28 -6.49 -4.90
N ARG A 22 -11.88 -5.61 -5.71
CA ARG A 22 -11.45 -4.23 -5.86
C ARG A 22 -11.50 -3.50 -4.51
N THR A 23 -12.58 -3.64 -3.75
CA THR A 23 -12.71 -3.09 -2.40
C THR A 23 -11.62 -3.62 -1.48
N LEU A 24 -11.39 -4.94 -1.46
CA LEU A 24 -10.31 -5.53 -0.66
C LEU A 24 -8.94 -4.99 -1.05
N ALA A 25 -8.65 -4.86 -2.34
CA ALA A 25 -7.38 -4.30 -2.81
C ALA A 25 -7.19 -2.86 -2.32
N HIS A 26 -8.22 -2.01 -2.39
CA HIS A 26 -8.15 -0.63 -1.91
C HIS A 26 -8.08 -0.49 -0.38
N CYS A 27 -8.41 -1.54 0.39
CA CYS A 27 -8.15 -1.61 1.82
C CYS A 27 -6.68 -1.92 2.16
N THR A 28 -5.81 -2.10 1.16
CA THR A 28 -4.38 -2.39 1.32
C THR A 28 -3.52 -1.28 0.73
N PRO A 29 -2.21 -1.22 1.06
CA PRO A 29 -1.29 -0.29 0.41
C PRO A 29 -0.90 -0.70 -1.02
N PHE A 30 -1.28 -1.88 -1.51
CA PHE A 30 -0.72 -2.44 -2.74
C PHE A 30 -1.10 -1.70 -4.04
N PRO A 31 -2.35 -1.25 -4.25
CA PRO A 31 -2.67 -0.44 -5.44
C PRO A 31 -1.82 0.84 -5.53
N SER A 32 -1.52 1.42 -4.37
CA SER A 32 -0.70 2.62 -4.22
C SER A 32 0.76 2.44 -4.66
N THR A 33 1.26 1.20 -4.79
CA THR A 33 2.66 0.96 -5.21
C THR A 33 2.84 0.87 -6.72
N LEU A 34 1.78 0.61 -7.50
CA LEU A 34 1.88 0.41 -8.94
C LEU A 34 0.68 0.98 -9.72
N MET A 35 -0.53 0.46 -9.48
CA MET A 35 -1.70 0.87 -10.28
C MET A 35 -2.00 2.37 -10.16
N THR A 36 -2.02 2.89 -8.93
CA THR A 36 -2.34 4.30 -8.67
C THR A 36 -1.38 5.28 -9.36
N PRO A 37 -0.04 5.16 -9.28
CA PRO A 37 0.85 6.04 -10.02
C PRO A 37 0.73 5.86 -11.54
N VAL A 38 0.47 4.64 -12.03
CA VAL A 38 0.19 4.42 -13.46
C VAL A 38 -1.05 5.19 -13.89
N ASP A 39 -2.13 5.15 -13.12
CA ASP A 39 -3.38 5.86 -13.42
C ASP A 39 -3.17 7.38 -13.45
N VAL A 40 -2.36 7.93 -12.54
CA VAL A 40 -2.02 9.36 -12.52
C VAL A 40 -1.16 9.75 -13.72
N LEU A 41 -0.10 8.99 -14.02
CA LEU A 41 0.83 9.29 -15.11
C LEU A 41 0.20 9.14 -16.50
N THR A 42 -0.74 8.20 -16.65
CA THR A 42 -1.49 7.98 -17.89
C THR A 42 -2.69 8.92 -18.05
N GLY A 43 -2.97 9.76 -17.04
CA GLY A 43 -4.09 10.69 -17.06
C GLY A 43 -5.45 10.04 -16.84
N MET A 44 -5.50 8.79 -16.37
CA MET A 44 -6.75 8.13 -15.95
C MET A 44 -7.26 8.65 -14.61
N SER A 45 -6.39 9.20 -13.77
CA SER A 45 -6.74 9.92 -12.54
C SER A 45 -6.18 11.34 -12.60
N THR A 46 -7.05 12.35 -12.54
CA THR A 46 -6.67 13.77 -12.69
C THR A 46 -7.35 14.66 -11.66
N GLY A 47 -6.84 15.88 -11.51
CA GLY A 47 -7.42 16.88 -10.61
C GLY A 47 -7.54 16.38 -9.17
N ARG A 48 -8.77 16.36 -8.64
CA ARG A 48 -9.04 15.95 -7.26
C ARG A 48 -8.70 14.48 -7.01
N ASP A 49 -8.94 13.60 -7.96
CA ASP A 49 -8.73 12.16 -7.79
C ASP A 49 -7.24 11.82 -7.67
N ALA A 50 -6.39 12.53 -8.43
CA ALA A 50 -4.93 12.42 -8.31
C ALA A 50 -4.43 12.92 -6.94
N VAL A 51 -4.99 14.02 -6.42
CA VAL A 51 -4.64 14.52 -5.08
C VAL A 51 -5.04 13.52 -4.00
N VAL A 52 -6.26 12.97 -4.06
CA VAL A 52 -6.72 11.95 -3.11
C VAL A 52 -5.84 10.70 -3.17
N ALA A 53 -5.47 10.24 -4.37
CA ALA A 53 -4.57 9.12 -4.57
C ALA A 53 -3.21 9.32 -3.84
N VAL A 54 -2.60 10.49 -3.98
CA VAL A 54 -1.34 10.83 -3.29
C VAL A 54 -1.52 10.87 -1.77
N LEU A 55 -2.63 11.44 -1.29
CA LEU A 55 -2.91 11.47 0.17
C LEU A 55 -3.07 10.06 0.74
N VAL A 56 -3.71 9.14 0.01
CA VAL A 56 -3.82 7.72 0.42
C VAL A 56 -2.45 7.05 0.44
N GLN A 57 -1.59 7.30 -0.55
CA GLN A 57 -0.21 6.82 -0.55
C GLN A 57 0.56 7.28 0.69
N LEU A 58 0.47 8.58 1.02
CA LEU A 58 1.14 9.16 2.19
C LEU A 58 0.58 8.59 3.50
N ALA A 59 -0.74 8.38 3.59
CA ALA A 59 -1.38 7.80 4.76
C ALA A 59 -0.87 6.37 5.03
N TRP A 60 -0.77 5.54 3.99
CA TRP A 60 -0.22 4.19 4.12
C TRP A 60 1.27 4.19 4.45
N LEU A 61 2.05 5.07 3.83
CA LEU A 61 3.47 5.23 4.15
C LEU A 61 3.66 5.56 5.64
N ALA A 62 2.92 6.55 6.15
CA ALA A 62 2.98 6.94 7.55
C ALA A 62 2.52 5.80 8.48
N ALA A 63 1.42 5.13 8.16
CA ALA A 63 0.90 4.02 8.94
C ALA A 63 1.92 2.87 9.03
N LEU A 64 2.49 2.46 7.91
CA LEU A 64 3.49 1.39 7.86
C LEU A 64 4.80 1.79 8.55
N ALA A 65 5.25 3.03 8.41
CA ALA A 65 6.42 3.54 9.12
C ALA A 65 6.23 3.49 10.64
N VAL A 66 5.07 3.94 11.14
CA VAL A 66 4.75 3.89 12.58
C VAL A 66 4.65 2.44 13.08
N VAL A 67 4.03 1.55 12.32
CA VAL A 67 3.95 0.13 12.67
C VAL A 67 5.34 -0.50 12.70
N GLY A 68 6.14 -0.28 11.65
CA GLY A 68 7.51 -0.77 11.53
C GLY A 68 8.37 -0.30 12.70
N GLU A 69 8.37 1.00 13.00
CA GLU A 69 9.14 1.58 14.11
C GLU A 69 8.74 0.95 15.45
N ARG A 70 7.44 0.81 15.72
CA ARG A 70 6.95 0.17 16.95
C ARG A 70 7.34 -1.30 17.03
N MET A 71 7.37 -2.03 15.92
CA MET A 71 7.81 -3.42 15.88
C MET A 71 9.31 -3.52 16.14
N THR A 72 10.12 -2.65 15.51
CA THR A 72 11.57 -2.59 15.71
C THR A 72 11.93 -2.29 17.16
N VAL A 73 11.36 -1.24 17.76
CA VAL A 73 11.61 -0.88 19.17
C VAL A 73 11.24 -2.02 20.13
N ARG A 74 10.13 -2.72 19.88
CA ARG A 74 9.72 -3.88 20.69
C ARG A 74 10.63 -5.08 20.49
N GLY A 75 11.06 -5.33 19.25
CA GLY A 75 12.00 -6.39 18.90
C GLY A 75 13.33 -6.22 19.61
N HIS A 76 13.89 -5.00 19.60
CA HIS A 76 15.15 -4.69 20.32
C HIS A 76 15.06 -5.02 21.82
N ARG A 77 13.99 -4.60 22.49
CA ARG A 77 13.79 -4.90 23.92
C ARG A 77 13.65 -6.40 24.21
N HIS A 78 13.10 -7.17 23.27
CA HIS A 78 12.98 -8.62 23.43
C HIS A 78 14.33 -9.34 23.24
N LEU A 79 15.15 -8.85 22.31
CA LEU A 79 16.47 -9.42 22.01
C LEU A 79 17.50 -9.11 23.10
N GLU A 80 17.41 -7.96 23.78
CA GLU A 80 18.23 -7.67 24.97
C GLU A 80 18.00 -8.70 26.09
N ILE A 81 16.78 -9.23 26.22
CA ILE A 81 16.43 -10.22 27.26
C ILE A 81 16.94 -11.64 26.90
N GLN A 82 17.20 -11.92 25.61
CA GLN A 82 17.77 -13.20 25.16
C GLN A 82 19.30 -13.17 24.96
N GLY A 83 19.94 -11.99 25.03
CA GLY A 83 21.37 -11.81 24.81
C GLY A 83 22.26 -11.88 26.06
N GLY A 84 21.74 -11.52 27.25
CA GLY A 84 22.56 -11.26 28.43
C GLY A 84 23.22 -9.89 28.41
#